data_AF-W5JJ61-F1
#
_entry.id   AF-W5JJ61-F1
#
_cell.length_a   1.000
_cell.length_b   1.000
_cell.length_c   1.000
_cell.angle_alpha   90.00
_cell.angle_beta   90.00
_cell.angle_gamma   90.00
#
_symmetry.space_group_name_H-M   'P 1'
#
loop_
_entity.id
_entity.type
_entity.pdbx_description
1 polymer ?
#
loop_
_entity_poly.entity_id
_entity_poly.type
_entity_poly.pdbx_seq_one_letter_code
_entity_poly.pdbx_strand_id
1 'polypeptide(L)'
;MADDLWRDCAAWLTRCEIIPKDHRANHADSDIKVLATILRDGVLLCNLVQFLDPTSFDRKDFNRKPQMAHFLCIQNIKLFLEACKTNFGLKETELFEPSMLYDLTNFHKVLLTLSKLSNSRKVQNTHNIIGFTPQSVQIERANQDDDIYNDLHASTSNTVDYGSHDEHDTEVEKVYQDLCLPNVSRNQLATSSNNLEQRDFVIKELLDTEKNYLEALNALKLVFMKPLEKLLPKEDIRAIFPCIKELVEIHSKFLERLHEACSPGAKLKLSATFLEFREPFLIYGEYCSSMTSAVETLREACKKASLVEQTVAQSQKEHSDGRLQLRDILSVPMQRILKYHLLLDKLVQETLP
;
A
#
# COMPACT_ATOMS: atom_id res chain seq x y z
N MET A 1 31.43 8.36 -15.10
CA MET A 1 31.97 7.19 -14.35
C MET A 1 31.50 7.20 -12.89
N ALA A 2 30.21 7.43 -12.64
CA ALA A 2 29.51 7.15 -11.39
C ALA A 2 28.60 5.91 -11.57
N ASP A 3 28.82 5.18 -12.67
CA ASP A 3 27.84 4.33 -13.36
C ASP A 3 28.00 2.83 -13.04
N ASP A 4 28.90 2.50 -12.09
CA ASP A 4 29.36 1.12 -11.90
C ASP A 4 28.73 0.44 -10.67
N LEU A 5 28.44 1.18 -9.59
CA LEU A 5 28.00 0.52 -8.33
C LEU A 5 26.66 -0.19 -8.47
N TRP A 6 25.70 0.41 -9.18
CA TRP A 6 24.41 -0.22 -9.43
C TRP A 6 24.53 -1.41 -10.40
N ARG A 7 25.47 -1.35 -11.36
CA ARG A 7 25.77 -2.45 -12.28
C ARG A 7 26.44 -3.62 -11.56
N ASP A 8 27.35 -3.34 -10.64
CA ASP A 8 27.97 -4.33 -9.77
C ASP A 8 26.92 -5.02 -8.88
N CYS A 9 25.96 -4.25 -8.37
CA CYS A 9 24.82 -4.78 -7.63
C CYS A 9 23.95 -5.69 -8.53
N ALA A 10 23.58 -5.26 -9.73
CA ALA A 10 22.80 -6.08 -10.67
C ALA A 10 23.55 -7.39 -11.05
N ALA A 11 24.85 -7.29 -11.30
CA ALA A 11 25.70 -8.45 -11.55
C ALA A 11 25.76 -9.39 -10.35
N TRP A 12 25.80 -8.86 -9.12
CA TRP A 12 25.76 -9.66 -7.90
C TRP A 12 24.41 -10.36 -7.71
N LEU A 13 23.29 -9.66 -7.91
CA LEU A 13 21.95 -10.27 -7.88
C LEU A 13 21.79 -11.39 -8.92
N THR A 14 22.43 -11.24 -10.07
CA THR A 14 22.49 -12.28 -11.11
C THR A 14 23.30 -13.49 -10.65
N ARG A 15 24.43 -13.28 -9.94
CA ARG A 15 25.22 -14.38 -9.33
C ARG A 15 24.45 -15.11 -8.22
N CYS A 16 23.57 -14.40 -7.52
CA CYS A 16 22.66 -14.97 -6.52
C CYS A 16 21.38 -15.58 -7.13
N GLU A 17 21.28 -15.66 -8.46
CA GLU A 17 20.10 -16.21 -9.18
C GLU A 17 18.78 -15.48 -8.89
N ILE A 18 18.84 -14.23 -8.40
CA ILE A 18 17.66 -13.42 -8.07
C ILE A 18 17.08 -12.75 -9.30
N ILE A 19 17.95 -12.35 -10.24
CA ILE A 19 17.53 -11.84 -11.54
C ILE A 19 18.16 -12.69 -12.67
N PRO A 20 17.44 -12.95 -13.77
CA PRO A 20 17.99 -13.66 -14.93
C PRO A 20 19.17 -12.94 -15.59
N LYS A 21 20.09 -13.68 -16.20
CA LYS A 21 21.26 -13.11 -16.89
C LYS A 21 20.88 -12.18 -18.04
N ASP A 22 19.79 -12.48 -18.74
CA ASP A 22 19.23 -11.73 -19.87
C ASP A 22 18.30 -10.59 -19.43
N HIS A 23 18.08 -10.40 -18.13
CA HIS A 23 17.25 -9.33 -17.60
C HIS A 23 17.76 -7.95 -18.04
N ARG A 24 16.84 -7.03 -18.37
CA ARG A 24 17.15 -5.68 -18.88
C ARG A 24 18.15 -4.93 -18.01
N ALA A 25 18.10 -5.09 -16.68
CA ALA A 25 19.04 -4.48 -15.74
C ALA A 25 20.53 -4.82 -16.01
N ASN A 26 20.81 -5.91 -16.72
CA ASN A 26 22.17 -6.34 -17.09
C ASN A 26 22.61 -5.84 -18.48
N HIS A 27 21.74 -5.16 -19.24
CA HIS A 27 22.07 -4.68 -20.57
C HIS A 27 22.98 -3.44 -20.50
N ALA A 28 23.86 -3.28 -21.50
CA ALA A 28 24.84 -2.19 -21.51
C ALA A 28 24.18 -0.80 -21.57
N ASP A 29 23.04 -0.69 -22.24
CA ASP A 29 22.21 0.50 -22.38
C ASP A 29 21.19 0.68 -21.24
N SER A 30 21.21 -0.18 -20.23
CA SER A 30 20.30 -0.08 -19.09
C SER A 30 20.63 1.12 -18.19
N ASP A 31 19.59 1.60 -17.52
CA ASP A 31 19.60 2.72 -16.58
C ASP A 31 19.40 2.19 -15.15
N ILE A 32 19.97 2.89 -14.15
CA ILE A 32 19.78 2.63 -12.73
C ILE A 32 18.30 2.58 -12.32
N LYS A 33 17.42 3.36 -12.98
CA LYS A 33 15.95 3.33 -12.82
C LYS A 33 15.38 1.92 -12.96
N VAL A 34 15.95 1.10 -13.85
CA VAL A 34 15.51 -0.27 -14.08
C VAL A 34 15.77 -1.13 -12.84
N LEU A 35 16.98 -1.03 -12.26
CA LEU A 35 17.33 -1.78 -11.06
C LEU A 35 16.52 -1.30 -9.84
N ALA A 36 16.35 0.01 -9.69
CA ALA A 36 15.58 0.58 -8.60
C ALA A 36 14.12 0.12 -8.63
N THR A 37 13.50 0.13 -9.82
CA THR A 37 12.10 -0.28 -10.01
C THR A 37 11.87 -1.75 -9.66
N ILE A 38 12.78 -2.66 -10.03
CA ILE A 38 12.60 -4.09 -9.73
C ILE A 38 12.85 -4.44 -8.26
N LEU A 39 13.61 -3.64 -7.52
CA LEU A 39 13.85 -3.82 -6.09
C LEU A 39 12.78 -3.15 -5.22
N ARG A 40 12.07 -2.15 -5.77
CA ARG A 40 11.15 -1.24 -5.09
C ARG A 40 10.07 -1.92 -4.25
N ASP A 41 9.64 -3.11 -4.65
CA ASP A 41 8.55 -3.84 -4.03
C ASP A 41 8.97 -4.77 -2.87
N GLY A 42 10.29 -4.86 -2.64
CA GLY A 42 10.91 -5.70 -1.63
C GLY A 42 10.89 -7.20 -1.91
N VAL A 43 10.22 -7.68 -2.97
CA VAL A 43 10.09 -9.12 -3.25
C VAL A 43 11.43 -9.74 -3.62
N LEU A 44 12.17 -9.10 -4.53
CA LEU A 44 13.51 -9.58 -4.90
C LEU A 44 14.48 -9.54 -3.72
N LEU A 45 14.34 -8.56 -2.83
CA LEU A 45 15.13 -8.46 -1.61
C LEU A 45 14.82 -9.60 -0.63
N CYS A 46 13.54 -9.91 -0.42
CA CYS A 46 13.13 -11.06 0.39
C CYS A 46 13.61 -12.40 -0.22
N ASN A 47 13.48 -12.57 -1.54
CA ASN A 47 14.00 -13.75 -2.23
C ASN A 47 15.51 -13.88 -2.08
N LEU A 48 16.25 -12.76 -2.14
CA LEU A 48 17.69 -12.72 -1.94
C LEU A 48 18.09 -13.25 -0.57
N VAL A 49 17.54 -12.72 0.52
CA VAL A 49 17.91 -13.18 1.87
C VAL A 49 17.47 -14.62 2.13
N GLN A 50 16.38 -15.08 1.51
CA GLN A 50 15.95 -16.47 1.59
C GLN A 50 16.85 -17.43 0.81
N PHE A 51 17.40 -16.99 -0.32
CA PHE A 51 18.44 -17.72 -1.05
C PHE A 51 19.74 -17.79 -0.23
N LEU A 52 20.15 -16.65 0.35
CA LEU A 52 21.38 -16.56 1.14
C LEU A 52 21.29 -17.31 2.48
N ASP A 53 20.12 -17.33 3.11
CA ASP A 53 19.84 -18.09 4.32
C ASP A 53 18.36 -18.52 4.37
N PRO A 54 18.05 -19.80 4.11
CA PRO A 54 16.69 -20.32 4.20
C PRO A 54 16.06 -20.21 5.60
N THR A 55 16.85 -19.95 6.65
CA THR A 55 16.38 -19.78 8.04
C THR A 55 16.09 -18.33 8.40
N SER A 56 16.17 -17.40 7.45
CA SER A 56 15.93 -15.97 7.67
C SER A 56 14.51 -15.64 8.12
N PHE A 57 13.49 -16.20 7.45
CA PHE A 57 12.07 -16.09 7.83
C PHE A 57 11.23 -17.11 7.05
N ASP A 58 9.97 -17.31 7.44
CA ASP A 58 9.05 -18.22 6.74
C ASP A 58 8.68 -17.63 5.37
N ARG A 59 8.60 -18.49 4.35
CA ARG A 59 8.14 -18.17 2.99
C ARG A 59 6.76 -17.51 2.95
N LYS A 60 5.98 -17.61 4.02
CA LYS A 60 4.66 -17.00 4.20
C LYS A 60 4.72 -15.57 4.73
N ASP A 61 5.86 -15.12 5.24
CA ASP A 61 5.97 -13.85 5.98
C ASP A 61 6.03 -12.62 5.06
N PHE A 62 6.38 -12.80 3.78
CA PHE A 62 6.43 -11.69 2.81
C PHE A 62 5.47 -11.91 1.63
N ASN A 63 4.95 -10.80 1.11
CA ASN A 63 3.99 -10.81 0.03
C ASN A 63 4.69 -10.88 -1.32
N ARG A 64 4.49 -11.97 -2.08
CA ARG A 64 5.13 -12.21 -3.38
C ARG A 64 4.56 -11.37 -4.53
N LYS A 65 3.41 -10.74 -4.34
CA LYS A 65 2.72 -9.94 -5.35
C LYS A 65 2.12 -8.70 -4.67
N PRO A 66 2.96 -7.76 -4.23
CA PRO A 66 2.51 -6.58 -3.51
C PRO A 66 1.78 -5.58 -4.41
N GLN A 67 1.85 -5.72 -5.74
CA GLN A 67 1.16 -4.86 -6.72
C GLN A 67 1.43 -3.35 -6.50
N MET A 68 2.65 -3.01 -6.07
CA MET A 68 3.05 -1.65 -5.66
C MET A 68 2.24 -1.06 -4.50
N ALA A 69 1.39 -1.85 -3.81
CA ALA A 69 0.70 -1.40 -2.62
C ALA A 69 1.74 -1.05 -1.54
N HIS A 70 1.77 0.23 -1.17
CA HIS A 70 2.77 0.81 -0.27
C HIS A 70 3.01 -0.04 0.97
N PHE A 71 1.95 -0.40 1.70
CA PHE A 71 2.06 -1.22 2.91
C PHE A 71 2.77 -2.57 2.66
N LEU A 72 2.40 -3.29 1.60
CA LEU A 72 2.96 -4.60 1.30
C LEU A 72 4.42 -4.50 0.85
N CYS A 73 4.75 -3.48 0.05
CA CYS A 73 6.13 -3.21 -0.35
C CYS A 73 6.99 -2.84 0.86
N ILE A 74 6.53 -1.91 1.70
CA ILE A 74 7.23 -1.51 2.92
C ILE A 74 7.38 -2.69 3.89
N GLN A 75 6.36 -3.54 4.03
CA GLN A 75 6.44 -4.73 4.87
C GLN A 75 7.51 -5.70 4.38
N ASN A 76 7.57 -5.97 3.06
CA ASN A 76 8.62 -6.78 2.47
C ASN A 76 10.01 -6.18 2.72
N ILE A 77 10.16 -4.86 2.49
CA ILE A 77 11.44 -4.16 2.71
C ILE A 77 11.85 -4.24 4.19
N LYS A 78 10.93 -4.01 5.12
CA LYS A 78 11.18 -4.15 6.57
C LYS A 78 11.61 -5.57 6.94
N LEU A 79 10.98 -6.59 6.37
CA LEU A 79 11.36 -7.98 6.61
C LEU A 79 12.78 -8.29 6.11
N PHE A 80 13.13 -7.78 4.92
CA PHE A 80 14.50 -7.88 4.41
C PHE A 80 15.52 -7.21 5.33
N LEU A 81 15.23 -6.00 5.82
CA LEU A 81 16.12 -5.27 6.72
C LEU A 81 16.30 -5.98 8.07
N GLU A 82 15.21 -6.53 8.61
CA GLU A 82 15.25 -7.30 9.85
C GLU A 82 16.08 -8.59 9.68
N ALA A 83 15.95 -9.28 8.56
CA ALA A 83 16.80 -10.43 8.23
C ALA A 83 18.27 -10.03 8.11
N CYS A 84 18.58 -8.90 7.45
CA CYS A 84 19.94 -8.38 7.35
C CYS A 84 20.58 -8.13 8.73
N LYS A 85 19.80 -7.59 9.66
CA LYS A 85 20.23 -7.32 11.04
C LYS A 85 20.43 -8.60 11.83
N THR A 86 19.42 -9.48 11.86
CA THR A 86 19.38 -10.65 12.75
C THR A 86 20.17 -11.84 12.22
N ASN A 87 20.06 -12.16 10.93
CA ASN A 87 20.68 -13.34 10.32
C ASN A 87 22.07 -13.08 9.73
N PHE A 88 22.34 -11.85 9.28
CA PHE A 88 23.59 -11.48 8.60
C PHE A 88 24.47 -10.51 9.42
N GLY A 89 23.96 -9.99 10.54
CA GLY A 89 24.75 -9.23 11.52
C GLY A 89 25.11 -7.82 11.07
N LEU A 90 24.33 -7.22 10.17
CA LEU A 90 24.52 -5.82 9.77
C LEU A 90 24.12 -4.88 10.90
N LYS A 91 24.86 -3.78 11.07
CA LYS A 91 24.54 -2.74 12.06
C LYS A 91 23.41 -1.85 11.54
N GLU A 92 22.65 -1.25 12.45
CA GLU A 92 21.60 -0.28 12.12
C GLU A 92 22.10 0.84 11.20
N THR A 93 23.32 1.35 11.43
CA THR A 93 23.93 2.40 10.62
C THR A 93 24.30 1.97 9.19
N GLU A 94 24.33 0.67 8.93
CA GLU A 94 24.61 0.08 7.62
C GLU A 94 23.34 -0.22 6.82
N LEU A 95 22.16 -0.11 7.45
CA LEU A 95 20.84 -0.30 6.83
C LEU A 95 20.32 1.00 6.23
N PHE A 96 19.40 0.87 5.27
CA PHE A 96 18.61 1.98 4.73
C PHE A 96 17.22 1.99 5.36
N GLU A 97 16.53 3.14 5.32
CA GLU A 97 15.14 3.24 5.76
C GLU A 97 14.19 2.80 4.63
N PRO A 98 13.07 2.11 4.91
CA PRO A 98 12.20 1.58 3.86
C PRO A 98 11.76 2.58 2.77
N SER A 99 11.49 3.83 3.15
CA SER A 99 11.15 4.94 2.25
C SER A 99 12.28 5.27 1.26
N MET A 100 13.55 5.08 1.62
CA MET A 100 14.71 5.33 0.74
C MET A 100 14.67 4.49 -0.53
N LEU A 101 14.09 3.28 -0.45
CA LEU A 101 13.87 2.40 -1.58
C LEU A 101 12.48 2.56 -2.20
N TYR A 102 11.42 2.65 -1.38
CA TYR A 102 10.07 2.72 -1.92
C TYR A 102 9.77 4.05 -2.61
N ASP A 103 10.18 5.16 -2.02
CA ASP A 103 9.99 6.51 -2.58
C ASP A 103 11.17 6.95 -3.45
N LEU A 104 12.20 6.10 -3.55
CA LEU A 104 13.44 6.35 -4.30
C LEU A 104 14.18 7.62 -3.83
N THR A 105 14.01 8.00 -2.56
CA THR A 105 14.64 9.20 -1.99
C THR A 105 16.13 9.06 -1.72
N ASN A 106 16.63 7.82 -1.53
CA ASN A 106 18.07 7.58 -1.39
C ASN A 106 18.45 6.16 -1.82
N PHE A 107 18.41 5.90 -3.13
CA PHE A 107 18.75 4.59 -3.66
C PHE A 107 20.25 4.25 -3.51
N HIS A 108 21.12 5.25 -3.34
CA HIS A 108 22.55 5.01 -3.07
C HIS A 108 22.76 4.27 -1.74
N LYS A 109 22.05 4.68 -0.67
CA LYS A 109 22.12 3.99 0.62
C LYS A 109 21.68 2.52 0.52
N VAL A 110 20.69 2.23 -0.34
CA VAL A 110 20.26 0.86 -0.63
C VAL A 110 21.39 0.03 -1.24
N LEU A 111 22.11 0.58 -2.23
CA LEU A 111 23.27 -0.08 -2.84
C LEU A 111 24.39 -0.35 -1.83
N LEU A 112 24.64 0.59 -0.91
CA LEU A 112 25.62 0.41 0.16
C LEU A 112 25.22 -0.72 1.12
N THR A 113 23.95 -0.79 1.52
CA THR A 113 23.45 -1.89 2.36
C THR A 113 23.58 -3.24 1.66
N LEU A 114 23.26 -3.32 0.37
CA LEU A 114 23.42 -4.55 -0.42
C LEU A 114 24.90 -4.95 -0.58
N SER A 115 25.79 -3.97 -0.76
CA SER A 115 27.23 -4.22 -0.76
C SER A 115 27.69 -4.81 0.58
N LYS A 116 27.22 -4.25 1.71
CA LYS A 116 27.51 -4.77 3.05
C LYS A 116 26.99 -6.19 3.26
N LEU A 117 25.76 -6.47 2.82
CA LEU A 117 25.18 -7.81 2.86
C LEU A 117 26.03 -8.80 2.05
N SER A 118 26.42 -8.42 0.83
CA SER A 118 27.21 -9.26 -0.07
C SER A 118 28.58 -9.65 0.51
N ASN A 119 29.17 -8.77 1.32
CA ASN A 119 30.46 -8.97 1.98
C ASN A 119 30.32 -9.46 3.43
N SER A 120 29.12 -9.79 3.88
CA SER A 120 28.93 -10.34 5.22
C SER A 120 29.65 -11.68 5.34
N ARG A 121 30.23 -11.95 6.53
CA ARG A 121 31.01 -13.18 6.79
C ARG A 121 30.21 -14.44 6.45
N LYS A 122 28.91 -14.42 6.73
CA LYS A 122 28.01 -15.55 6.46
C LYS A 122 27.88 -15.82 4.97
N VAL A 123 27.61 -14.79 4.16
CA VAL A 123 27.48 -14.93 2.70
C VAL A 123 28.79 -15.42 2.07
N GLN A 124 29.93 -14.88 2.50
CA GLN A 124 31.25 -15.28 2.00
C GLN A 124 31.59 -16.74 2.33
N ASN A 125 31.17 -17.23 3.51
CA ASN A 125 31.47 -18.60 3.94
C ASN A 125 30.51 -19.65 3.36
N THR A 126 29.25 -19.30 3.09
CA THR A 126 28.20 -20.28 2.74
C THR A 126 28.02 -20.47 1.25
N HIS A 127 28.18 -19.42 0.44
CA HIS A 127 27.80 -19.46 -0.97
C HIS A 127 28.98 -19.36 -1.95
N ASN A 128 30.19 -19.02 -1.47
CA ASN A 128 31.34 -18.72 -2.33
C ASN A 128 31.01 -17.70 -3.46
N ILE A 129 30.04 -16.82 -3.20
CA ILE A 129 29.64 -15.76 -4.12
C ILE A 129 30.47 -14.52 -3.81
N ILE A 130 31.22 -14.06 -4.81
CA ILE A 130 32.01 -12.83 -4.70
C ILE A 130 31.04 -11.65 -4.56
N GLY A 131 31.14 -10.97 -3.41
CA GLY A 131 30.40 -9.74 -3.13
C GLY A 131 30.83 -8.60 -4.04
N PHE A 132 30.24 -7.43 -3.85
CA PHE A 132 30.63 -6.23 -4.59
C PHE A 132 30.94 -5.11 -3.60
N THR A 133 31.88 -4.24 -3.95
CA THR A 133 32.37 -3.19 -3.04
C THR A 133 32.40 -1.87 -3.79
N PRO A 134 31.89 -0.77 -3.20
CA PRO A 134 32.09 0.55 -3.77
C PRO A 134 33.59 0.88 -3.85
N GLN A 135 34.02 1.46 -4.97
CA GLN A 135 35.38 1.94 -5.12
C GLN A 135 35.60 3.14 -4.19
N SER A 136 36.80 3.31 -3.63
CA SER A 136 37.12 4.35 -2.63
C SER A 136 36.74 5.77 -3.05
N VAL A 137 36.83 6.06 -4.36
CA VAL A 137 36.49 7.36 -4.97
C VAL A 137 34.98 7.63 -5.00
N GLN A 138 34.14 6.59 -4.90
CA GLN A 138 32.68 6.69 -4.93
C GLN A 138 32.08 7.07 -3.56
N ILE A 139 32.78 6.76 -2.46
CA ILE A 139 32.32 7.06 -1.08
C ILE A 139 32.45 8.57 -0.79
N GLU A 140 33.47 9.24 -1.32
CA GLU A 140 33.68 10.68 -1.14
C GLU A 140 32.79 11.52 -2.08
N ARG A 141 32.50 11.01 -3.29
CA ARG A 141 31.60 11.67 -4.26
C ARG A 141 30.11 11.48 -3.97
N ALA A 142 29.70 10.44 -3.24
CA ALA A 142 28.31 10.25 -2.85
C ALA A 142 27.76 11.38 -1.94
N ASN A 143 28.64 12.15 -1.28
CA ASN A 143 28.25 13.37 -0.57
C ASN A 143 28.15 14.61 -1.49
N GLN A 144 28.43 14.48 -2.79
CA GLN A 144 28.46 15.56 -3.79
C GLN A 144 27.60 15.27 -5.04
N ASP A 145 27.41 14.00 -5.42
CA ASP A 145 26.64 13.52 -6.59
C ASP A 145 25.23 13.02 -6.19
N ASP A 146 24.52 13.75 -5.32
CA ASP A 146 23.10 13.50 -5.02
C ASP A 146 22.21 13.58 -6.29
N ASP A 147 22.66 14.29 -7.34
CA ASP A 147 21.89 14.59 -8.54
C ASP A 147 21.49 13.36 -9.40
N ILE A 148 22.34 12.32 -9.47
CA ILE A 148 22.06 11.12 -10.30
C ILE A 148 20.94 10.27 -9.66
N TYR A 149 20.89 10.24 -8.33
CA TYR A 149 19.89 9.47 -7.57
C TYR A 149 18.63 10.31 -7.28
N ASN A 150 18.75 11.63 -7.15
CA ASN A 150 17.63 12.55 -6.98
C ASN A 150 16.67 12.56 -8.19
N ASP A 151 17.19 12.37 -9.41
CA ASP A 151 16.36 12.33 -10.65
C ASP A 151 15.49 11.05 -10.77
N LEU A 152 15.65 10.08 -9.86
CA LEU A 152 14.75 8.94 -9.73
C LEU A 152 13.33 9.37 -9.30
N HIS A 153 13.24 10.44 -8.50
CA HIS A 153 11.98 10.96 -7.97
C HIS A 153 11.18 11.76 -9.03
N ALA A 154 11.86 12.43 -9.97
CA ALA A 154 11.23 13.28 -10.98
C ALA A 154 10.39 12.48 -12.01
N SER A 155 10.74 11.21 -12.26
CA SER A 155 10.03 10.34 -13.20
C SER A 155 8.82 9.61 -12.59
N THR A 156 8.72 9.56 -11.26
CA THR A 156 7.54 9.03 -10.54
C THR A 156 6.50 10.12 -10.22
N SER A 157 6.80 11.39 -10.50
CA SER A 157 6.02 12.57 -10.12
C SER A 157 4.65 12.76 -10.81
N ASN A 158 4.08 11.71 -11.42
CA ASN A 158 2.64 11.70 -11.71
C ASN A 158 1.80 11.15 -10.54
N THR A 159 2.43 10.71 -9.45
CA THR A 159 1.75 10.48 -8.18
C THR A 159 1.78 11.75 -7.36
N VAL A 160 0.60 12.35 -7.16
CA VAL A 160 0.37 13.52 -6.33
C VAL A 160 1.00 13.31 -4.95
N ASP A 161 1.90 14.21 -4.57
CA ASP A 161 2.56 14.30 -3.27
C ASP A 161 1.51 14.44 -2.15
N TYR A 162 1.33 13.37 -1.37
CA TYR A 162 0.71 13.45 -0.04
C TYR A 162 1.82 13.15 0.95
N GLY A 163 2.32 14.22 1.59
CA GLY A 163 3.52 14.18 2.42
C GLY A 163 3.50 13.14 3.54
N SER A 164 4.71 12.71 3.92
CA SER A 164 5.10 12.04 5.16
C SER A 164 3.98 11.23 5.84
N HIS A 165 3.77 9.98 5.41
CA HIS A 165 2.90 9.04 6.11
C HIS A 165 3.42 8.80 7.55
N ASP A 166 2.73 9.38 8.52
CA ASP A 166 2.80 9.02 9.93
C ASP A 166 2.49 7.52 10.11
N GLU A 167 3.04 6.87 11.13
CA GLU A 167 2.77 5.45 11.44
C GLU A 167 1.26 5.15 11.59
N HIS A 168 0.46 6.16 11.95
CA HIS A 168 -1.00 6.09 12.03
C HIS A 168 -1.69 5.85 10.67
N ASP A 169 -1.11 6.31 9.57
CA ASP A 169 -1.66 6.12 8.21
C ASP A 169 -1.55 4.65 7.77
N THR A 170 -0.59 3.93 8.34
CA THR A 170 -0.34 2.51 8.04
C THR A 170 -1.40 1.59 8.65
N GLU A 171 -1.96 1.92 9.82
CA GLU A 171 -3.02 1.13 10.45
C GLU A 171 -4.39 1.37 9.81
N VAL A 172 -4.68 2.62 9.45
CA VAL A 172 -5.88 3.02 8.73
C VAL A 172 -5.96 2.33 7.37
N GLU A 173 -4.83 2.26 6.64
CA GLU A 173 -4.76 1.54 5.37
C GLU A 173 -5.00 0.03 5.52
N LYS A 174 -4.48 -0.60 6.58
CA LYS A 174 -4.77 -2.03 6.86
C LYS A 174 -6.25 -2.28 7.07
N VAL A 175 -6.92 -1.41 7.83
CA VAL A 175 -8.36 -1.53 8.12
C VAL A 175 -9.16 -1.39 6.83
N TYR A 176 -8.80 -0.43 5.96
CA TYR A 176 -9.42 -0.30 4.64
C TYR A 176 -9.22 -1.56 3.78
N GLN A 177 -8.01 -2.13 3.76
CA GLN A 177 -7.73 -3.35 3.01
C GLN A 177 -8.50 -4.56 3.53
N ASP A 178 -8.56 -4.76 4.85
CA ASP A 178 -9.28 -5.86 5.50
C ASP A 178 -10.78 -5.82 5.18
N LEU A 179 -11.37 -4.62 5.11
CA LEU A 179 -12.80 -4.44 4.88
C LEU A 179 -13.17 -4.38 3.39
N CYS A 180 -12.42 -3.63 2.58
CA CYS A 180 -12.80 -3.34 1.20
C CYS A 180 -12.14 -4.26 0.16
N LEU A 181 -10.98 -4.85 0.49
CA LEU A 181 -10.18 -5.71 -0.40
C LEU A 181 -9.93 -7.13 0.19
N PRO A 182 -10.96 -7.85 0.67
CA PRO A 182 -10.77 -9.21 1.17
C PRO A 182 -10.23 -10.10 0.04
N ASN A 183 -9.36 -11.07 0.39
CA ASN A 183 -8.47 -11.89 -0.45
C ASN A 183 -9.05 -12.54 -1.74
N VAL A 184 -10.35 -12.40 -2.01
CA VAL A 184 -11.10 -13.05 -3.10
C VAL A 184 -10.80 -12.45 -4.48
N SER A 185 -10.51 -11.15 -4.61
CA SER A 185 -10.19 -10.53 -5.91
C SER A 185 -8.70 -10.66 -6.31
N ARG A 186 -7.84 -11.20 -5.43
CA ARG A 186 -6.37 -11.18 -5.58
C ARG A 186 -5.79 -12.32 -6.44
N ASN A 187 -6.54 -13.42 -6.62
CA ASN A 187 -6.05 -14.64 -7.29
C ASN A 187 -6.32 -14.71 -8.81
N GLN A 188 -7.10 -13.80 -9.40
CA GLN A 188 -7.52 -13.92 -10.82
C GLN A 188 -6.67 -13.12 -11.82
N LEU A 189 -5.84 -12.19 -11.36
CA LEU A 189 -5.05 -11.27 -12.21
C LEU A 189 -3.79 -11.88 -12.85
N ALA A 190 -3.47 -13.15 -12.59
CA ALA A 190 -2.12 -13.68 -12.83
C ALA A 190 -1.90 -14.41 -14.17
N THR A 191 -2.88 -14.48 -15.08
CA THR A 191 -2.79 -15.38 -16.26
C THR A 191 -3.22 -14.78 -17.60
N SER A 192 -3.52 -13.49 -17.67
CA SER A 192 -4.20 -12.88 -18.82
C SER A 192 -3.33 -11.85 -19.55
N SER A 193 -2.86 -12.20 -20.76
CA SER A 193 -2.02 -11.35 -21.62
C SER A 193 -2.82 -10.35 -22.47
N ASN A 194 -4.15 -10.28 -22.29
CA ASN A 194 -5.03 -9.43 -23.09
C ASN A 194 -5.49 -8.19 -22.31
N ASN A 195 -5.31 -6.99 -22.88
CA ASN A 195 -5.74 -5.72 -22.26
C ASN A 195 -7.26 -5.67 -21.97
N LEU A 196 -8.09 -6.34 -22.78
CA LEU A 196 -9.54 -6.43 -22.53
C LEU A 196 -9.84 -7.19 -21.22
N GLU A 197 -9.08 -8.25 -20.93
CA GLU A 197 -9.23 -9.01 -19.68
C GLU A 197 -8.76 -8.17 -18.49
N GLN A 198 -7.66 -7.41 -18.64
CA GLN A 198 -7.15 -6.50 -17.60
C GLN A 198 -8.12 -5.36 -17.28
N ARG A 199 -8.72 -4.74 -18.29
CA ARG A 199 -9.78 -3.74 -18.12
C ARG A 199 -10.97 -4.30 -17.35
N ASP A 200 -11.43 -5.49 -17.70
CA ASP A 200 -12.55 -6.15 -17.01
C ASP A 200 -12.20 -6.47 -15.56
N PHE A 201 -10.94 -6.81 -15.26
CA PHE A 201 -10.46 -6.98 -13.89
C PHE A 201 -10.51 -5.67 -13.09
N VAL A 202 -10.06 -4.55 -13.66
CA VAL A 202 -10.12 -3.24 -12.97
C VAL A 202 -11.57 -2.83 -12.70
N ILE A 203 -12.48 -3.06 -13.66
CA ILE A 203 -13.91 -2.80 -13.48
C ILE A 203 -14.49 -3.69 -12.37
N LYS A 204 -14.12 -4.97 -12.36
CA LYS A 204 -14.54 -5.91 -11.31
C LYS A 204 -14.01 -5.49 -9.94
N GLU A 205 -12.74 -5.10 -9.84
CA GLU A 205 -12.14 -4.58 -8.60
C GLU A 205 -12.90 -3.34 -8.11
N LEU A 206 -13.24 -2.41 -9.01
CA LEU A 206 -14.05 -1.23 -8.66
C LEU A 206 -15.41 -1.63 -8.06
N LEU A 207 -16.15 -2.53 -8.73
CA LEU A 207 -17.48 -2.98 -8.28
C LEU A 207 -17.41 -3.75 -6.96
N ASP A 208 -16.49 -4.70 -6.85
CA ASP A 208 -16.32 -5.53 -5.65
C ASP A 208 -15.94 -4.64 -4.45
N THR A 209 -14.97 -3.74 -4.63
CA THR A 209 -14.53 -2.85 -3.55
C THR A 209 -15.58 -1.80 -3.19
N GLU A 210 -16.40 -1.34 -4.14
CA GLU A 210 -17.51 -0.43 -3.86
C GLU A 210 -18.60 -1.12 -3.05
N LYS A 211 -18.94 -2.36 -3.41
CA LYS A 211 -19.89 -3.18 -2.65
C LYS A 211 -19.41 -3.39 -1.22
N ASN A 212 -18.16 -3.81 -1.03
CA ASN A 212 -17.59 -4.03 0.30
C ASN A 212 -17.53 -2.74 1.11
N TYR A 213 -17.21 -1.61 0.46
CA TYR A 213 -17.23 -0.30 1.11
C TYR A 213 -18.65 0.08 1.59
N LEU A 214 -19.67 -0.15 0.76
CA LEU A 214 -21.06 0.06 1.14
C LEU A 214 -21.49 -0.87 2.30
N GLU A 215 -20.99 -2.10 2.36
CA GLU A 215 -21.19 -3.01 3.49
C GLU A 215 -20.56 -2.44 4.78
N ALA A 216 -19.35 -1.87 4.71
CA ALA A 216 -18.71 -1.21 5.85
C ALA A 216 -19.49 0.03 6.33
N LEU A 217 -19.98 0.88 5.42
CA LEU A 217 -20.86 2.00 5.75
C LEU A 217 -22.17 1.53 6.42
N ASN A 218 -22.75 0.44 5.92
CA ASN A 218 -23.95 -0.16 6.53
C ASN A 218 -23.65 -0.76 7.90
N ALA A 219 -22.46 -1.32 8.14
CA ALA A 219 -22.04 -1.77 9.46
C ALA A 219 -21.98 -0.58 10.43
N LEU A 220 -21.33 0.53 10.05
CA LEU A 220 -21.32 1.78 10.83
C LEU A 220 -22.75 2.23 11.20
N LYS A 221 -23.67 2.20 10.24
CA LYS A 221 -25.07 2.61 10.45
C LYS A 221 -25.88 1.64 11.31
N LEU A 222 -25.78 0.33 11.06
CA LEU A 222 -26.69 -0.67 11.60
C LEU A 222 -26.15 -1.36 12.86
N VAL A 223 -24.86 -1.66 12.89
CA VAL A 223 -24.22 -2.41 13.97
C VAL A 223 -23.70 -1.48 15.07
N PHE A 224 -23.26 -0.26 14.72
CA PHE A 224 -22.68 0.68 15.68
C PHE A 224 -23.63 1.84 16.02
N MET A 225 -24.08 2.61 15.03
CA MET A 225 -24.90 3.81 15.26
C MET A 225 -26.26 3.49 15.88
N LYS A 226 -27.01 2.52 15.33
CA LYS A 226 -28.35 2.16 15.82
C LYS A 226 -28.42 1.72 17.29
N PRO A 227 -27.50 0.87 17.81
CA PRO A 227 -27.48 0.56 19.23
C PRO A 227 -27.20 1.79 20.11
N LEU A 228 -26.28 2.66 19.67
CA LEU A 228 -25.90 3.86 20.40
C LEU A 228 -26.99 4.94 20.40
N GLU A 229 -27.83 5.02 19.36
CA GLU A 229 -28.98 5.93 19.28
C GLU A 229 -29.96 5.76 20.46
N LYS A 230 -29.95 4.60 21.13
CA LYS A 230 -30.78 4.33 22.31
C LYS A 230 -30.14 4.82 23.62
N LEU A 231 -28.84 5.12 23.60
CA LEU A 231 -28.03 5.41 24.79
C LEU A 231 -27.52 6.84 24.83
N LEU A 232 -27.36 7.48 23.66
CA LEU A 232 -26.78 8.81 23.52
C LEU A 232 -27.79 9.82 22.97
N PRO A 233 -27.65 11.11 23.34
CA PRO A 233 -28.36 12.20 22.70
C PRO A 233 -28.14 12.23 21.18
N LYS A 234 -29.14 12.75 20.44
CA LYS A 234 -29.05 12.87 18.99
C LYS A 234 -27.85 13.71 18.51
N GLU A 235 -27.44 14.69 19.30
CA GLU A 235 -26.29 15.56 19.01
C GLU A 235 -24.98 14.77 19.06
N ASP A 236 -24.76 13.99 20.12
CA ASP A 236 -23.58 13.11 20.25
C ASP A 236 -23.54 12.06 19.13
N ILE A 237 -24.70 11.50 18.75
CA ILE A 237 -24.77 10.55 17.64
C ILE A 237 -24.36 11.18 16.31
N ARG A 238 -24.80 12.41 16.04
CA ARG A 238 -24.39 13.15 14.83
C ARG A 238 -22.90 13.49 14.86
N ALA A 239 -22.37 13.82 16.02
CA ALA A 239 -20.95 14.11 16.20
C ALA A 239 -20.08 12.87 16.00
N ILE A 240 -20.47 11.70 16.54
CA ILE A 240 -19.72 10.44 16.43
C ILE A 240 -19.83 9.84 15.01
N PHE A 241 -20.99 9.95 14.37
CA PHE A 241 -21.26 9.39 13.04
C PHE A 241 -21.63 10.49 12.02
N PRO A 242 -20.71 11.42 11.72
CA PRO A 242 -21.00 12.51 10.80
C PRO A 242 -21.36 11.94 9.42
N CYS A 243 -22.39 12.48 8.77
CA CYS A 243 -22.78 12.15 7.38
C CYS A 243 -22.95 10.65 7.02
N ILE A 244 -22.94 9.71 7.97
CA ILE A 244 -22.94 8.26 7.66
C ILE A 244 -24.22 7.83 6.95
N LYS A 245 -25.37 8.43 7.28
CA LYS A 245 -26.65 8.08 6.67
C LYS A 245 -26.68 8.52 5.21
N GLU A 246 -26.19 9.72 4.94
CA GLU A 246 -26.07 10.35 3.64
C GLU A 246 -25.04 9.62 2.76
N LEU A 247 -23.87 9.27 3.32
CA LEU A 247 -22.86 8.46 2.63
C LEU A 247 -23.43 7.10 2.20
N VAL A 248 -24.18 6.41 3.08
CA VAL A 248 -24.87 5.16 2.70
C VAL A 248 -25.80 5.37 1.50
N GLU A 249 -26.58 6.46 1.48
CA GLU A 249 -27.50 6.75 0.38
C GLU A 249 -26.78 7.08 -0.93
N ILE A 250 -25.73 7.90 -0.86
CA ILE A 250 -24.90 8.28 -2.01
C ILE A 250 -24.24 7.04 -2.60
N HIS A 251 -23.57 6.24 -1.77
CA HIS A 251 -22.84 5.06 -2.26
C HIS A 251 -23.76 3.92 -2.70
N SER A 252 -24.98 3.81 -2.13
CA SER A 252 -26.00 2.89 -2.65
C SER A 252 -26.40 3.23 -4.08
N LYS A 253 -26.70 4.51 -4.36
CA LYS A 253 -27.04 4.98 -5.71
C LYS A 253 -25.83 4.91 -6.65
N PHE A 254 -24.64 5.20 -6.16
CA PHE A 254 -23.42 5.12 -6.94
C PHE A 254 -23.17 3.69 -7.42
N LEU A 255 -23.24 2.71 -6.52
CA LEU A 255 -23.09 1.29 -6.86
C LEU A 255 -24.14 0.81 -7.88
N GLU A 256 -25.40 1.22 -7.72
CA GLU A 256 -26.47 0.95 -8.70
C GLU A 256 -26.09 1.48 -10.08
N ARG A 257 -25.65 2.74 -10.18
CA ARG A 257 -25.23 3.35 -11.45
C ARG A 257 -23.96 2.75 -12.03
N LEU A 258 -23.03 2.24 -11.21
CA LEU A 258 -21.88 1.49 -11.70
C LEU A 258 -22.32 0.17 -12.33
N HIS A 259 -23.25 -0.56 -11.70
CA HIS A 259 -23.80 -1.79 -12.27
C HIS A 259 -24.55 -1.55 -13.59
N GLU A 260 -25.33 -0.46 -13.69
CA GLU A 260 -25.98 -0.06 -14.94
C GLU A 260 -24.96 0.23 -16.04
N ALA A 261 -23.89 0.98 -15.74
CA ALA A 261 -22.85 1.34 -16.70
C ALA A 261 -22.02 0.14 -17.18
N CYS A 262 -21.92 -0.92 -16.37
CA CYS A 262 -21.18 -2.14 -16.68
C CYS A 262 -22.06 -3.25 -17.28
N SER A 263 -23.37 -3.02 -17.45
CA SER A 263 -24.29 -4.02 -18.00
C SER A 263 -24.10 -4.22 -19.51
N PRO A 264 -24.32 -5.44 -20.05
CA PRO A 264 -24.23 -5.67 -21.49
C PRO A 264 -25.17 -4.76 -22.28
N GLY A 265 -24.61 -4.02 -23.26
CA GLY A 265 -25.38 -3.05 -24.06
C GLY A 265 -25.71 -1.74 -23.34
N ALA A 266 -25.06 -1.45 -22.21
CA ALA A 266 -25.23 -0.19 -21.49
C ALA A 266 -24.96 1.02 -22.40
N LYS A 267 -25.88 1.99 -22.36
CA LYS A 267 -25.70 3.31 -22.98
C LYS A 267 -24.97 4.28 -22.05
N LEU A 268 -25.07 4.05 -20.74
CA LEU A 268 -24.40 4.83 -19.70
C LEU A 268 -22.92 4.45 -19.69
N LYS A 269 -22.04 5.45 -19.82
CA LYS A 269 -20.60 5.25 -19.68
C LYS A 269 -20.20 5.34 -18.21
N LEU A 270 -19.26 4.50 -17.79
CA LEU A 270 -18.70 4.54 -16.43
C LEU A 270 -18.20 5.95 -16.04
N SER A 271 -17.54 6.65 -16.96
CA SER A 271 -17.07 8.02 -16.74
C SER A 271 -18.21 9.01 -16.46
N ALA A 272 -19.37 8.84 -17.10
CA ALA A 272 -20.53 9.67 -16.85
C ALA A 272 -21.08 9.44 -15.43
N THR A 273 -21.04 8.20 -14.95
CA THR A 273 -21.38 7.87 -13.56
C THR A 273 -20.47 8.60 -12.57
N PHE A 274 -19.15 8.60 -12.76
CA PHE A 274 -18.24 9.35 -11.87
C PHE A 274 -18.47 10.87 -11.91
N LEU A 275 -18.74 11.42 -13.09
CA LEU A 275 -19.03 12.86 -13.23
C LEU A 275 -20.34 13.25 -12.52
N GLU A 276 -21.37 12.41 -12.59
CA GLU A 276 -22.62 12.63 -11.88
C GLU A 276 -22.44 12.68 -10.36
N PHE A 277 -21.54 11.84 -9.81
CA PHE A 277 -21.31 11.75 -8.37
C PHE A 277 -20.24 12.70 -7.83
N ARG A 278 -19.62 13.52 -8.69
CA ARG A 278 -18.64 14.53 -8.28
C ARG A 278 -19.19 15.50 -7.24
N GLU A 279 -20.38 16.05 -7.45
CA GLU A 279 -21.01 16.98 -6.50
C GLU A 279 -21.52 16.26 -5.24
N PRO A 280 -22.24 15.12 -5.33
CA PRO A 280 -22.58 14.32 -4.16
C PRO A 280 -21.38 13.97 -3.25
N PHE A 281 -20.21 13.67 -3.83
CA PHE A 281 -19.01 13.37 -3.05
C PHE A 281 -18.40 14.59 -2.33
N LEU A 282 -18.88 15.82 -2.53
CA LEU A 282 -18.44 16.97 -1.73
C LEU A 282 -18.79 16.82 -0.24
N ILE A 283 -19.74 15.95 0.11
CA ILE A 283 -20.07 15.63 1.51
C ILE A 283 -18.86 15.10 2.31
N TYR A 284 -17.85 14.54 1.63
CA TYR A 284 -16.61 14.11 2.26
C TYR A 284 -15.86 15.27 2.92
N GLY A 285 -16.05 16.52 2.48
CA GLY A 285 -15.48 17.69 3.16
C GLY A 285 -15.98 17.82 4.60
N GLU A 286 -17.30 17.72 4.80
CA GLU A 286 -17.91 17.75 6.13
C GLU A 286 -17.51 16.53 6.95
N TYR A 287 -17.51 15.34 6.34
CA TYR A 287 -17.10 14.10 6.98
C TYR A 287 -15.66 14.17 7.53
N CYS A 288 -14.70 14.51 6.66
CA CYS A 288 -13.29 14.57 7.01
C CYS A 288 -13.00 15.64 8.06
N SER A 289 -13.61 16.82 7.93
CA SER A 289 -13.41 17.92 8.90
C SER A 289 -13.95 17.59 10.30
N SER A 290 -14.91 16.68 10.40
CA SER A 290 -15.53 16.27 11.68
C SER A 290 -14.82 15.10 12.36
N MET A 291 -13.90 14.41 11.68
CA MET A 291 -13.36 13.11 12.14
C MET A 291 -12.65 13.19 13.49
N THR A 292 -11.80 14.20 13.70
CA THR A 292 -11.09 14.37 14.97
C THR A 292 -12.07 14.57 16.14
N SER A 293 -13.11 15.38 15.92
CA SER A 293 -14.16 15.58 16.94
C SER A 293 -14.97 14.32 17.17
N ALA A 294 -15.28 13.55 16.12
CA ALA A 294 -16.06 12.32 16.22
C ALA A 294 -15.38 11.29 17.13
N VAL A 295 -14.08 11.09 16.95
CA VAL A 295 -13.27 10.15 17.77
C VAL A 295 -13.20 10.60 19.22
N GLU A 296 -13.04 11.89 19.48
CA GLU A 296 -12.99 12.42 20.84
C GLU A 296 -14.36 12.36 21.54
N THR A 297 -15.45 12.67 20.83
CA THR A 297 -16.81 12.52 21.35
C THR A 297 -17.13 11.07 21.71
N LEU A 298 -16.73 10.11 20.86
CA LEU A 298 -16.86 8.68 21.14
C LEU A 298 -16.09 8.29 22.41
N ARG A 299 -14.84 8.74 22.53
CA ARG A 299 -13.98 8.45 23.68
C ARG A 299 -14.59 8.96 24.98
N GLU A 300 -15.06 10.21 24.99
CA GLU A 300 -15.68 10.82 26.15
C GLU A 300 -17.03 10.16 26.50
N ALA A 301 -17.82 9.75 25.50
CA ALA A 301 -19.05 9.02 25.73
C ALA A 301 -18.80 7.66 26.41
N CYS A 302 -17.81 6.89 25.94
CA CYS A 302 -17.40 5.62 26.57
C CYS A 302 -16.91 5.83 28.01
N LYS A 303 -16.11 6.88 28.25
CA LYS A 303 -15.58 7.20 29.58
C LYS A 303 -16.67 7.60 30.59
N LYS A 304 -17.70 8.32 30.11
CA LYS A 304 -18.81 8.79 30.96
C LYS A 304 -19.81 7.70 31.33
N ALA A 305 -20.02 6.72 30.45
CA ALA A 305 -21.06 5.70 30.63
C ALA A 305 -20.55 4.30 30.24
N SER A 306 -20.37 3.44 31.24
CA SER A 306 -19.93 2.04 31.04
C SER A 306 -20.83 1.24 30.11
N LEU A 307 -22.14 1.54 30.08
CA LEU A 307 -23.08 0.89 29.17
C LEU A 307 -22.80 1.24 27.69
N VAL A 308 -22.33 2.47 27.42
CA VAL A 308 -21.91 2.89 26.07
C VAL A 308 -20.66 2.13 25.66
N GLU A 309 -19.65 2.09 26.53
CA GLU A 309 -18.41 1.32 26.29
C GLU A 309 -18.70 -0.17 26.02
N GLN A 310 -19.55 -0.81 26.84
CA GLN A 310 -19.96 -2.20 26.65
C GLN A 310 -20.71 -2.41 25.33
N THR A 311 -21.56 -1.47 24.94
CA THR A 311 -22.31 -1.54 23.67
C THR A 311 -21.35 -1.43 22.49
N VAL A 312 -20.39 -0.51 22.53
CA VAL A 312 -19.35 -0.37 21.50
C VAL A 312 -18.53 -1.66 21.38
N ALA A 313 -18.04 -2.21 22.51
CA ALA A 313 -17.28 -3.46 22.52
C ALA A 313 -18.10 -4.65 21.97
N GLN A 314 -19.39 -4.73 22.30
CA GLN A 314 -20.29 -5.75 21.78
C GLN A 314 -20.48 -5.62 20.26
N SER A 315 -20.70 -4.40 19.75
CA SER A 315 -20.80 -4.13 18.31
C SER A 315 -19.50 -4.47 17.57
N GLN A 316 -18.33 -4.19 18.15
CA GLN A 316 -17.03 -4.56 17.57
C GLN A 316 -16.84 -6.08 17.51
N LYS A 317 -17.27 -6.79 18.55
CA LYS A 317 -17.25 -8.25 18.61
C LYS A 317 -18.18 -8.85 17.55
N GLU A 318 -19.39 -8.32 17.40
CA GLU A 318 -20.34 -8.76 16.38
C GLU A 318 -19.80 -8.55 14.95
N HIS A 319 -19.18 -7.40 14.68
CA HIS A 319 -18.73 -7.06 13.34
C HIS A 319 -17.42 -7.75 12.92
N SER A 320 -16.45 -7.89 13.83
CA SER A 320 -15.08 -8.28 13.47
C SER A 320 -14.39 -9.19 14.49
N ASP A 321 -15.16 -9.80 15.40
CA ASP A 321 -14.65 -10.54 16.57
C ASP A 321 -13.70 -9.68 17.44
N GLY A 322 -13.95 -8.36 17.46
CA GLY A 322 -13.17 -7.40 18.22
C GLY A 322 -11.83 -7.00 17.60
N ARG A 323 -11.49 -7.53 16.41
CA ARG A 323 -10.23 -7.19 15.72
C ARG A 323 -10.15 -5.73 15.29
N LEU A 324 -11.27 -5.14 14.89
CA LEU A 324 -11.33 -3.75 14.41
C LEU A 324 -11.96 -2.84 15.46
N GLN A 325 -11.35 -1.67 15.70
CA GLN A 325 -11.94 -0.67 16.58
C GLN A 325 -12.91 0.24 15.81
N LEU A 326 -13.98 0.69 16.48
CA LEU A 326 -14.95 1.60 15.85
C LEU A 326 -14.27 2.86 15.30
N ARG A 327 -13.30 3.42 16.03
CA ARG A 327 -12.53 4.59 15.56
C ARG A 327 -11.77 4.29 14.26
N ASP A 328 -11.29 3.06 14.08
CA ASP A 328 -10.53 2.67 12.89
C ASP A 328 -11.50 2.49 11.71
N ILE A 329 -12.67 1.91 11.94
CA ILE A 329 -13.71 1.75 10.91
C ILE A 329 -14.24 3.13 10.45
N LEU A 330 -14.32 4.12 11.35
CA LEU A 330 -14.69 5.50 11.01
C LEU A 330 -13.68 6.18 10.06
N SER A 331 -12.44 5.70 9.96
CA SER A 331 -11.47 6.25 9.00
C SER A 331 -11.63 5.71 7.56
N VAL A 332 -12.37 4.62 7.38
CA VAL A 332 -12.52 3.91 6.08
C VAL A 332 -13.07 4.80 4.96
N PRO A 333 -14.09 5.68 5.18
CA PRO A 333 -14.55 6.59 4.13
C PRO A 333 -13.45 7.53 3.62
N MET A 334 -12.58 8.03 4.51
CA MET A 334 -11.47 8.90 4.10
C MET A 334 -10.50 8.17 3.17
N GLN A 335 -10.26 6.88 3.41
CA GLN A 335 -9.44 6.07 2.51
C GLN A 335 -10.14 5.80 1.19
N ARG A 336 -11.45 5.50 1.20
CA ARG A 336 -12.20 5.16 -0.02
C ARG A 336 -12.13 6.26 -1.07
N ILE A 337 -12.39 7.51 -0.67
CA ILE A 337 -12.41 8.63 -1.61
C ILE A 337 -11.05 8.84 -2.29
N LEU A 338 -9.95 8.50 -1.60
CA LEU A 338 -8.58 8.55 -2.14
C LEU A 338 -8.25 7.39 -3.09
N LYS A 339 -9.03 6.31 -3.12
CA LYS A 339 -8.75 5.17 -4.03
C LYS A 339 -9.37 5.33 -5.42
N TYR A 340 -10.38 6.19 -5.59
CA TYR A 340 -11.07 6.30 -6.87
C TYR A 340 -10.16 6.76 -8.01
N HIS A 341 -9.28 7.73 -7.78
CA HIS A 341 -8.36 8.19 -8.83
C HIS A 341 -7.40 7.07 -9.25
N LEU A 342 -6.87 6.29 -8.30
CA LEU A 342 -5.98 5.16 -8.58
C LEU A 342 -6.66 4.07 -9.43
N LEU A 343 -7.93 3.77 -9.14
CA LEU A 343 -8.72 2.82 -9.92
C LEU A 343 -9.02 3.35 -11.33
N LEU A 344 -9.34 4.64 -11.44
CA LEU A 344 -9.60 5.29 -12.72
C LEU A 344 -8.33 5.38 -13.59
N ASP A 345 -7.18 5.70 -13.00
CA ASP A 345 -5.89 5.77 -13.68
C ASP A 345 -5.52 4.40 -14.28
N LYS A 346 -5.65 3.32 -13.49
CA LYS A 346 -5.50 1.94 -13.98
C LYS A 346 -6.48 1.63 -15.11
N LEU A 347 -7.74 2.03 -14.97
CA LEU A 347 -8.75 1.76 -15.98
C LEU A 347 -8.45 2.48 -17.31
N VAL A 348 -7.94 3.71 -17.25
CA VAL A 348 -7.52 4.48 -18.43
C VAL A 348 -6.33 3.79 -19.13
N GLN A 349 -5.35 3.29 -18.37
CA GLN A 349 -4.20 2.55 -18.92
C GLN A 349 -4.63 1.30 -19.69
N GLU A 350 -5.66 0.60 -19.20
CA GLU A 350 -6.18 -0.62 -19.84
C GLU A 350 -7.27 -0.37 -20.90
N THR A 351 -7.66 0.89 -21.14
CA THR A 351 -8.64 1.25 -22.16
C THR A 351 -7.94 1.79 -23.40
N LEU A 352 -7.93 1.01 -24.49
CA LEU A 352 -7.43 1.47 -25.79
C LEU A 352 -8.26 2.66 -26.32
N PRO A 353 -7.65 3.60 -27.07
CA PRO A 353 -8.29 4.83 -27.55
C PRO A 353 -9.60 4.65 -28.32
#